data_AF-A0A1B6FJ47-F1
#
_entry.id   AF-A0A1B6FJ47-F1
#
_cell.length_a   1.000
_cell.length_b   1.000
_cell.length_c   1.000
_cell.angle_alpha   90.00
_cell.angle_beta   90.00
_cell.angle_gamma   90.00
#
_symmetry.space_group_name_H-M   'P 1'
#
loop_
_entity.id
_entity.type
_entity.pdbx_description
1 polymer ?
#
loop_
_entity_poly.entity_id
_entity_poly.type
_entity_poly.pdbx_seq_one_letter_code
_entity_poly.pdbx_strand_id
1 'polypeptide(L)'
;AGERREWVKPIMFSGGVGSLDAEFIKKELPQKGMEVVKVGGPVYRIGVGGGSASSVQVQGDNQSELDFGAVQRGDAEMEQKMNRVIRACIESPSSNPICSLHDQGAGGNGNV
;
A
#
# COMPACT_ATOMS: atom_id res chain seq x y z
N ALA A 1 -4.46 -43.91 -5.02
CA ALA A 1 -3.45 -42.86 -5.25
C ALA A 1 -3.90 -41.59 -4.55
N GLY A 2 -3.02 -40.92 -3.80
CA GLY A 2 -3.35 -39.69 -3.07
C GLY A 2 -2.95 -38.44 -3.84
N GLU A 3 -3.73 -37.38 -3.75
CA GLU A 3 -3.42 -36.06 -4.30
C GLU A 3 -2.38 -35.35 -3.42
N ARG A 4 -1.32 -34.78 -4.01
CA ARG A 4 -0.33 -33.97 -3.29
C ARG A 4 -0.89 -32.57 -3.07
N ARG A 5 -1.00 -32.16 -1.81
CA ARG A 5 -1.44 -30.82 -1.40
C ARG A 5 -0.33 -30.14 -0.62
N GLU A 6 0.19 -29.05 -1.15
CA GLU A 6 1.25 -28.25 -0.53
C GLU A 6 1.19 -26.80 -0.99
N TRP A 7 1.87 -25.91 -0.27
CA TRP A 7 1.95 -24.48 -0.57
C TRP A 7 3.32 -24.14 -1.17
N VAL A 8 3.53 -24.47 -2.45
CA VAL A 8 4.76 -24.09 -3.18
C VAL A 8 4.89 -22.57 -3.26
N LYS A 9 3.76 -21.87 -3.48
CA LYS A 9 3.64 -20.43 -3.25
C LYS A 9 3.31 -20.22 -1.77
N PRO A 10 4.21 -19.63 -0.96
CA PRO A 10 4.01 -19.51 0.48
C PRO A 10 2.86 -18.56 0.81
N ILE A 11 2.23 -18.80 1.95
CA ILE A 11 1.32 -17.83 2.57
C ILE A 11 2.16 -16.85 3.37
N MET A 12 2.11 -15.57 3.01
CA MET A 12 2.71 -14.48 3.75
C MET A 12 1.58 -13.57 4.21
N PHE A 13 1.50 -13.35 5.52
CA PHE A 13 0.42 -12.58 6.15
C PHE A 13 0.99 -11.63 7.20
N SER A 14 0.50 -10.39 7.17
CA SER A 14 0.80 -9.36 8.16
C SER A 14 -0.49 -8.65 8.55
N GLY A 15 -0.62 -8.30 9.84
CA GLY A 15 -1.73 -7.53 10.37
C GLY A 15 -1.30 -6.76 11.62
N GLY A 16 -2.09 -5.77 12.01
CA GLY A 16 -1.82 -4.92 13.16
C GLY A 16 -3.08 -4.24 13.68
N VAL A 17 -2.96 -3.62 14.84
CA VAL A 17 -4.03 -2.85 15.48
C VAL A 17 -3.50 -1.46 15.79
N GLY A 18 -4.35 -0.45 15.58
CA GLY A 18 -4.05 0.95 15.89
C GLY A 18 -5.22 1.61 16.61
N SER A 19 -4.98 2.80 17.13
CA SER A 19 -5.99 3.65 17.78
C SER A 19 -6.14 4.96 17.01
N LEU A 20 -7.36 5.49 16.97
CA LEU A 20 -7.70 6.75 16.33
C LEU A 20 -8.77 7.45 17.17
N ASP A 21 -8.69 8.77 17.29
CA ASP A 21 -9.75 9.55 17.93
C ASP A 21 -11.04 9.49 17.11
N ALA A 22 -12.18 9.42 17.81
CA ALA A 22 -13.48 9.20 17.19
C ALA A 22 -13.86 10.28 16.16
N GLU A 23 -13.31 11.49 16.32
CA GLU A 23 -13.53 12.62 15.39
C GLU A 23 -12.96 12.35 13.98
N PHE A 24 -11.90 11.53 13.85
CA PHE A 24 -11.22 11.26 12.57
C PHE A 24 -11.70 9.98 11.86
N ILE A 25 -12.76 9.32 12.36
CA ILE A 25 -13.28 8.08 11.77
C ILE A 25 -13.83 8.31 10.35
N LYS A 26 -14.38 9.49 10.08
CA LYS A 26 -15.00 9.83 8.80
C LYS A 26 -14.05 10.72 8.00
N LYS A 27 -13.82 10.34 6.74
CA LYS A 27 -13.11 11.18 5.78
C LYS A 27 -14.03 12.29 5.29
N GLU A 28 -13.46 13.46 5.01
CA GLU A 28 -14.19 14.53 4.34
C GLU A 28 -14.47 14.16 2.88
N LEU A 29 -15.57 14.68 2.34
CA LEU A 29 -15.89 14.50 0.93
C LEU A 29 -15.01 15.41 0.07
N PRO A 30 -14.46 14.91 -1.05
CA PRO A 30 -13.65 15.73 -1.95
C PRO A 30 -14.49 16.87 -2.54
N GLN A 31 -13.93 18.07 -2.52
CA GLN A 31 -14.54 19.29 -3.06
C GLN A 31 -13.64 19.93 -4.11
N LYS A 32 -14.25 20.68 -5.03
CA LYS A 32 -13.48 21.46 -6.01
C LYS A 32 -12.60 22.47 -5.29
N GLY A 33 -11.33 22.56 -5.70
CA GLY A 33 -10.34 23.44 -5.10
C GLY A 33 -9.52 22.79 -3.97
N MET A 34 -9.84 21.56 -3.55
CA MET A 34 -8.95 20.80 -2.67
C MET A 34 -7.68 20.39 -3.41
N GLU A 35 -6.55 20.41 -2.69
CA GLU A 35 -5.26 19.96 -3.19
C GLU A 35 -5.11 18.45 -3.02
N VAL A 36 -4.63 17.77 -4.07
CA VAL A 36 -4.25 16.36 -4.02
C VAL A 36 -2.74 16.30 -3.89
N VAL A 37 -2.26 15.83 -2.74
CA VAL A 37 -0.84 15.80 -2.40
C VAL A 37 -0.38 14.36 -2.25
N LYS A 38 0.72 14.01 -2.91
CA LYS A 38 1.44 12.76 -2.68
C LYS A 38 2.63 13.03 -1.76
N VAL A 39 2.69 12.33 -0.63
CA VAL A 39 3.73 12.49 0.37
C VAL A 39 4.34 11.12 0.67
N GLY A 40 5.67 11.06 0.79
CA GLY A 40 6.39 9.82 1.06
C GLY A 40 7.74 9.78 0.35
N GLY A 41 8.23 8.57 0.09
CA GLY A 41 9.49 8.34 -0.60
C GLY A 41 9.45 8.67 -2.10
N PRO A 42 10.62 8.79 -2.74
CA PRO A 42 10.72 8.94 -4.18
C PRO A 42 10.11 7.74 -4.92
N VAL A 43 9.54 7.99 -6.10
CA VAL A 43 8.93 6.95 -6.94
C VAL A 43 10.00 6.27 -7.79
N TYR A 44 9.98 4.94 -7.80
CA TYR A 44 10.84 4.10 -8.63
C TYR A 44 10.00 3.17 -9.51
N ARG A 45 10.60 2.61 -10.56
CA ARG A 45 9.97 1.61 -11.42
C ARG A 45 10.00 0.23 -10.75
N ILE A 46 9.19 0.06 -9.71
CA ILE A 46 9.10 -1.15 -8.87
C ILE A 46 7.69 -1.72 -8.98
N GLY A 47 7.53 -3.04 -9.00
CA GLY A 47 6.21 -3.66 -8.92
C GLY A 47 5.32 -3.45 -10.16
N VAL A 48 5.88 -3.02 -11.29
CA VAL A 48 5.10 -2.70 -12.50
C VAL A 48 4.39 -3.96 -13.00
N GLY A 49 3.05 -3.91 -13.11
CA GLY A 49 2.24 -5.05 -13.51
C GLY A 49 1.95 -6.06 -12.39
N GLY A 50 2.42 -5.83 -11.16
CA GLY A 50 2.24 -6.76 -10.02
C GLY A 50 0.78 -7.07 -9.68
N GLY A 51 -0.14 -6.12 -9.87
CA GLY A 51 -1.58 -6.34 -9.68
C GLY A 51 -2.16 -7.34 -10.69
N SER A 52 -1.69 -7.32 -11.94
CA SER A 52 -2.09 -8.28 -12.98
C SER A 52 -1.34 -9.61 -12.84
N ALA A 53 -0.04 -9.58 -12.50
CA ALA A 53 0.79 -10.77 -12.34
C ALA A 53 0.34 -11.66 -11.17
N SER A 54 -0.02 -11.04 -10.03
CA SER A 54 -0.55 -11.77 -8.86
C SER A 54 -1.87 -12.51 -9.13
N SER A 55 -2.62 -12.07 -10.16
CA SER A 55 -3.93 -12.62 -10.53
C SER A 55 -3.86 -13.79 -11.52
N VAL A 56 -2.78 -13.91 -12.30
CA VAL A 56 -2.71 -14.86 -13.44
C VAL A 56 -1.77 -16.06 -13.17
N GLN A 57 -0.76 -15.92 -12.32
CA GLN A 57 0.27 -16.96 -12.06
C GLN A 57 -0.17 -18.17 -11.21
N VAL A 58 -1.47 -18.48 -11.15
CA VAL A 58 -1.98 -19.69 -10.46
C VAL A 58 -1.81 -20.96 -11.33
N GLN A 59 -1.57 -20.82 -12.63
CA GLN A 59 -1.18 -21.93 -13.50
C GLN A 59 0.29 -21.84 -13.85
N GLY A 60 1.07 -22.77 -13.29
CA GLY A 60 2.49 -22.90 -13.55
C GLY A 60 2.75 -23.16 -15.03
N ASP A 61 3.26 -22.15 -15.71
CA ASP A 61 4.11 -22.40 -16.87
C ASP A 61 5.55 -22.31 -16.37
N ASN A 62 6.29 -23.41 -16.48
CA ASN A 62 7.67 -23.59 -16.00
C ASN A 62 8.68 -22.78 -16.84
N GLN A 63 8.29 -21.63 -17.40
CA GLN A 63 9.24 -20.71 -18.00
C GLN A 63 9.83 -19.84 -16.90
N SER A 64 11.09 -20.09 -16.56
CA SER A 64 11.90 -19.30 -15.65
C SER A 64 12.32 -17.97 -16.28
N GLU A 65 11.38 -17.22 -16.86
CA GLU A 65 11.67 -15.81 -17.11
C GLU A 65 11.73 -15.11 -15.76
N LEU A 66 12.83 -14.40 -15.52
CA LEU A 66 13.05 -13.69 -14.27
C LEU A 66 11.98 -12.59 -14.14
N ASP A 67 10.97 -12.82 -13.31
CA ASP A 67 9.93 -11.84 -13.00
C ASP A 67 10.47 -10.76 -12.06
N PHE A 68 11.27 -9.84 -12.62
CA PHE A 68 11.78 -8.67 -11.89
C PHE A 68 10.65 -7.74 -11.43
N GLY A 69 9.46 -7.82 -12.04
CA GLY A 69 8.27 -7.08 -11.63
C GLY A 69 7.73 -7.54 -10.27
N ALA A 70 7.96 -8.80 -9.90
CA ALA A 70 7.56 -9.34 -8.60
C ALA A 70 8.48 -8.95 -7.43
N VAL A 71 9.67 -8.39 -7.70
CA VAL A 71 10.61 -7.98 -6.65
C VAL A 71 10.19 -6.64 -6.04
N GLN A 72 9.89 -6.66 -4.74
CA GLN A 72 9.46 -5.48 -3.97
C GLN A 72 10.64 -4.83 -3.22
N ARG A 73 10.46 -3.56 -2.83
CA ARG A 73 11.42 -2.78 -2.03
C ARG A 73 10.70 -2.07 -0.89
N GLY A 74 11.06 -2.42 0.36
CA GLY A 74 10.60 -1.71 1.56
C GLY A 74 11.61 -0.67 2.05
N ASP A 75 11.10 0.41 2.64
CA ASP A 75 11.88 1.44 3.31
C ASP A 75 11.15 1.85 4.61
N ALA A 76 11.42 1.11 5.68
CA ALA A 76 10.72 1.28 6.97
C ALA A 76 11.04 2.63 7.64
N GLU A 77 12.19 3.24 7.33
CA GLU A 77 12.58 4.54 7.88
C GLU A 77 11.75 5.66 7.27
N MET A 78 11.51 5.59 5.96
CA MET A 78 10.59 6.50 5.27
C MET A 78 9.14 6.35 5.78
N GLU A 79 8.66 5.12 5.96
CA GLU A 79 7.32 4.88 6.51
C GLU A 79 7.18 5.43 7.94
N GLN A 80 8.22 5.27 8.77
CA GLN A 80 8.22 5.83 10.12
C GLN A 80 8.23 7.37 10.14
N LYS A 81 8.88 8.01 9.17
CA LYS A 81 8.79 9.48 8.99
C LYS A 81 7.37 9.89 8.62
N MET A 82 6.73 9.18 7.70
CA MET A 82 5.33 9.43 7.33
C MET A 82 4.37 9.26 8.51
N ASN A 83 4.55 8.20 9.29
CA ASN A 83 3.79 7.99 10.52
C ASN A 83 3.92 9.19 11.48
N ARG A 84 5.13 9.72 11.68
CA ARG A 84 5.35 10.91 12.53
C ARG A 84 4.65 12.17 12.00
N VAL A 85 4.64 12.38 10.68
CA VAL A 85 3.93 13.51 10.05
C VAL A 85 2.41 13.38 10.29
N ILE A 86 1.84 12.20 10.01
CA ILE A 86 0.41 11.95 10.22
C ILE A 86 0.04 12.13 11.70
N ARG A 87 0.86 11.59 12.61
CA ARG A 87 0.67 11.74 14.06
C ARG A 87 0.70 13.20 14.49
N ALA A 88 1.66 13.99 14.02
CA ALA A 88 1.72 15.42 14.33
C ALA A 88 0.48 16.19 13.84
N CYS A 89 -0.08 15.82 12.68
CA CYS A 89 -1.31 16.42 12.16
C CYS A 89 -2.53 16.10 13.03
N ILE A 90 -2.72 14.83 13.43
CA ILE A 90 -3.88 14.43 14.24
C ILE A 90 -3.76 14.89 15.70
N GLU A 91 -2.54 15.01 16.24
CA GLU A 91 -2.28 15.52 17.59
C GLU A 91 -2.48 17.05 17.69
N SER A 92 -2.75 17.73 16.58
CA SER A 92 -3.18 19.14 16.54
C SER A 92 -4.50 19.32 15.77
N PRO A 93 -5.66 18.91 16.34
CA PRO A 93 -6.93 18.84 15.62
C PRO A 93 -7.39 20.16 15.00
N SER A 94 -7.16 21.29 15.69
CA SER A 94 -7.53 22.63 15.19
C SER A 94 -6.70 23.11 14.01
N SER A 95 -5.59 22.44 13.69
CA SER A 95 -4.70 22.79 12.59
C SER A 95 -4.37 21.60 11.67
N ASN A 96 -5.13 20.50 11.77
CA ASN A 96 -4.94 19.32 10.94
C ASN A 96 -5.29 19.64 9.47
N PRO A 97 -4.32 19.62 8.53
CA PRO A 97 -4.59 19.92 7.13
C PRO A 97 -5.16 18.72 6.36
N ILE A 98 -5.26 17.54 6.98
CA ILE A 98 -5.63 16.29 6.30
C ILE A 98 -7.16 16.17 6.26
N CYS A 99 -7.76 16.50 5.12
CA CYS A 99 -9.19 16.25 4.86
C CYS A 99 -9.50 14.76 4.59
N SER A 100 -8.59 14.08 3.88
CA SER A 100 -8.69 12.67 3.51
C SER A 100 -7.30 12.09 3.27
N LEU A 101 -7.11 10.82 3.65
CA LEU A 101 -5.86 10.08 3.46
C LEU A 101 -6.17 8.68 2.91
N HIS A 102 -5.35 8.22 1.97
CA HIS A 102 -5.42 6.88 1.39
C HIS A 102 -4.01 6.36 1.13
N ASP A 103 -3.79 5.07 1.37
CA ASP A 103 -2.51 4.42 1.07
C ASP A 103 -2.35 4.21 -0.44
N GLN A 104 -1.10 4.05 -0.89
CA GLN A 104 -0.81 3.75 -2.27
C GLN A 104 -0.29 2.31 -2.39
N GLY A 105 -1.19 1.39 -2.77
CA GLY A 105 -0.89 -0.03 -2.96
C GLY A 105 -0.83 -0.46 -4.43
N ALA A 106 -1.53 -1.57 -4.75
CA ALA A 106 -1.60 -2.12 -6.10
C ALA A 106 -2.13 -1.08 -7.12
N GLY A 107 -1.53 -1.05 -8.31
CA GLY A 107 -1.86 -0.07 -9.36
C GLY A 107 -1.23 1.31 -9.16
N GLY A 108 -0.68 1.59 -7.97
CA GLY A 108 -0.03 2.86 -7.66
C GLY A 108 -0.90 4.06 -8.00
N ASN A 109 -0.30 5.12 -8.55
CA ASN A 109 -0.98 6.35 -8.97
C ASN A 109 -2.15 6.16 -9.94
N GLY A 110 -2.23 5.03 -10.66
CA GLY A 110 -3.33 4.79 -11.60
C GLY A 110 -4.61 4.32 -10.91
N ASN A 111 -4.54 3.96 -9.62
CA ASN A 111 -5.65 3.43 -8.85
C ASN A 111 -6.13 4.37 -7.74
N VAL A 112 -5.21 5.13 -7.13
CA VAL A 112 -5.51 6.14 -6.10
C VAL A 112 -5.92 7.48 -6.70
#